data_AF-A0A840G2F9-F1
#
_entry.id   AF-A0A840G2F9-F1
#
_cell.length_a   1.000
_cell.length_b   1.000
_cell.length_c   1.000
_cell.angle_alpha   90.00
_cell.angle_beta   90.00
_cell.angle_gamma   90.00
#
_symmetry.space_group_name_H-M   'P 1'
#
loop_
_entity.id
_entity.type
_entity.pdbx_description
1 polymer ?
#
loop_
_entity_poly.entity_id
_entity_poly.type
_entity_poly.pdbx_seq_one_letter_code
_entity_poly.pdbx_strand_id
1 'polypeptide(L)'
;MHPHEPTEPPAFPGPAKPTPIADGIPNPFYARHAARLAELREEFAQGTGSARNITAAEREWEGISKRSRAMLLFWAGYDVNSIAFAVERAWRELPPLERTAVGEAIRELQNDLRTVFALTL
;
A
#
# COMPACT_ATOMS: atom_id res chain seq x y z
N MET A 1 9.27 54.89 -6.44
CA MET A 1 9.98 53.65 -6.07
C MET A 1 9.47 53.22 -4.70
N HIS A 2 8.56 52.25 -4.65
CA HIS A 2 8.13 51.62 -3.39
C HIS A 2 8.73 50.20 -3.35
N PRO A 3 9.41 49.79 -2.27
CA PRO A 3 9.96 48.45 -2.15
C PRO A 3 8.82 47.45 -1.91
N HIS A 4 8.82 46.36 -2.68
CA HIS A 4 7.96 45.19 -2.45
C HIS A 4 8.48 44.45 -1.21
N GLU A 5 7.69 44.40 -0.14
CA GLU A 5 7.86 43.38 0.91
C GLU A 5 7.46 42.00 0.37
N PRO A 6 8.19 40.93 0.71
CA PRO A 6 7.79 39.58 0.36
C PRO A 6 6.61 39.15 1.24
N THR A 7 5.45 38.94 0.64
CA THR A 7 4.29 38.34 1.31
C THR A 7 4.62 36.89 1.69
N GLU A 8 4.88 36.62 2.96
CA GLU A 8 4.91 35.25 3.49
C GLU A 8 3.52 34.60 3.31
N PRO A 9 3.45 33.33 2.86
CA PRO A 9 2.18 32.61 2.80
C PRO A 9 1.61 32.46 4.21
N PRO A 10 0.28 32.57 4.40
CA PRO A 10 -0.33 32.43 5.71
C PRO A 10 -0.01 31.05 6.27
N ALA A 11 0.73 31.03 7.39
CA ALA A 11 0.92 29.84 8.19
C ALA A 11 -0.46 29.43 8.72
N PHE A 12 -1.10 28.45 8.07
CA PHE A 12 -2.25 27.78 8.66
C PHE A 12 -1.76 27.12 9.96
N PRO A 13 -2.21 27.55 11.14
CA PRO A 13 -1.93 26.81 12.34
C PRO A 13 -2.80 25.56 12.25
N GLY A 14 -2.21 24.48 11.74
CA GLY A 14 -2.75 23.14 12.00
C GLY A 14 -2.93 22.99 13.51
N PRO A 15 -3.89 22.17 13.97
CA PRO A 15 -4.13 21.99 15.39
C PRO A 15 -2.81 21.64 16.08
N ALA A 16 -2.47 22.38 17.13
CA ALA A 16 -1.21 22.24 17.84
C ALA A 16 -0.98 20.76 18.19
N LYS A 17 0.16 20.21 17.74
CA LYS A 17 0.55 18.83 18.08
C LYS A 17 0.59 18.74 19.61
N PRO A 18 -0.18 17.86 20.26
CA PRO A 18 -0.19 17.79 21.72
C PRO A 18 1.21 17.49 22.23
N THR A 19 1.67 18.23 23.24
CA THR A 19 2.91 17.94 23.94
C THR A 19 2.87 16.51 24.52
N PRO A 20 3.99 15.76 24.50
CA PRO A 20 4.07 14.46 25.15
C PRO A 20 3.77 14.63 26.64
N ILE A 21 2.77 13.91 27.14
CA ILE A 21 2.47 13.86 28.58
C ILE A 21 3.26 12.70 29.17
N ALA A 22 3.92 12.95 30.30
CA ALA A 22 4.70 11.95 31.02
C ALA A 22 3.88 10.68 31.30
N ASP A 23 4.57 9.53 31.27
CA ASP A 23 3.98 8.20 31.40
C ASP A 23 3.03 8.10 32.60
N GLY A 24 1.77 7.74 32.32
CA GLY A 24 0.77 7.39 33.32
C GLY A 24 -0.41 8.34 33.47
N ILE A 25 -0.41 9.53 32.86
CA ILE A 25 -1.59 10.42 32.84
C ILE A 25 -2.26 10.34 31.47
N PRO A 26 -3.51 9.85 31.37
CA PRO A 26 -4.24 9.83 30.11
C PRO A 26 -4.37 11.25 29.56
N ASN A 27 -3.79 11.50 28.40
CA ASN A 27 -3.91 12.80 27.76
C ASN A 27 -5.38 13.10 27.47
N PRO A 28 -5.96 14.21 27.97
CA PRO A 28 -7.37 14.54 27.72
C PRO A 28 -7.66 14.74 26.22
N PHE A 29 -6.64 15.09 25.42
CA PHE A 29 -6.73 15.10 23.96
C PHE A 29 -6.97 13.68 23.41
N TYR A 30 -6.19 12.68 23.84
CA TYR A 30 -6.35 11.30 23.39
C TYR A 30 -7.56 10.60 24.01
N ALA A 31 -8.06 11.03 25.17
CA ALA A 31 -9.26 10.46 25.79
C ALA A 31 -10.50 10.57 24.89
N ARG A 32 -10.69 11.71 24.22
CA ARG A 32 -11.78 11.90 23.24
C ARG A 32 -11.59 11.04 21.97
N HIS A 33 -10.35 10.74 21.61
CA HIS A 33 -10.03 9.89 20.46
C HIS A 33 -9.90 8.40 20.80
N ALA A 34 -9.88 8.04 22.08
CA ALA A 34 -9.71 6.66 22.52
C ALA A 34 -10.88 5.77 22.10
N ALA A 35 -12.11 6.30 22.15
CA ALA A 35 -13.29 5.62 21.63
C ALA A 35 -13.18 5.39 20.12
N ARG A 36 -12.76 6.42 19.36
CA ARG A 36 -12.56 6.30 17.92
C ARG A 36 -11.42 5.36 17.54
N LEU A 37 -10.36 5.32 18.34
CA LEU A 37 -9.25 4.39 18.19
C LEU A 37 -9.67 2.96 18.54
N ALA A 38 -10.54 2.78 19.53
CA ALA A 38 -11.12 1.47 19.87
C ALA A 38 -12.03 0.97 18.76
N GLU A 39 -12.89 1.82 18.22
CA GLU A 39 -13.71 1.52 17.03
C GLU A 39 -12.83 1.15 15.83
N LEU A 40 -11.81 1.94 15.51
CA LEU A 40 -10.89 1.63 14.40
C LEU A 40 -10.11 0.33 14.64
N ARG A 41 -9.75 0.03 15.90
CA ARG A 41 -9.11 -1.25 16.27
C ARG A 41 -10.08 -2.41 16.15
N GLU A 42 -11.35 -2.21 16.47
CA GLU A 42 -12.40 -3.21 16.34
C GLU A 42 -12.77 -3.45 14.87
N GLU A 43 -12.90 -2.39 14.07
CA GLU A 43 -13.03 -2.46 12.60
C GLU A 43 -11.83 -3.20 11.99
N PHE A 44 -10.61 -2.92 12.45
CA PHE A 44 -9.41 -3.65 12.02
C PHE A 44 -9.40 -5.11 12.51
N ALA A 45 -9.84 -5.39 13.74
CA ALA A 45 -9.91 -6.74 14.31
C ALA A 45 -10.98 -7.61 13.62
N GLN A 46 -12.15 -7.02 13.30
CA GLN A 46 -13.22 -7.67 12.57
C GLN A 46 -12.83 -7.91 11.09
N GLY A 47 -12.05 -7.01 10.49
CA GLY A 47 -11.44 -7.21 9.16
C GLY A 47 -10.28 -8.22 9.13
N THR A 48 -9.59 -8.42 10.26
CA THR A 48 -8.44 -9.33 10.39
C THR A 48 -8.80 -10.73 10.92
N GLY A 49 -10.09 -11.08 11.01
CA GLY A 49 -10.52 -12.47 11.21
C GLY A 49 -9.98 -13.47 10.15
N SER A 50 -9.47 -12.95 9.02
CA SER A 50 -8.73 -13.70 7.99
C SER A 50 -7.22 -13.43 8.00
N ALA A 51 -6.62 -12.96 9.09
CA ALA A 51 -5.20 -12.58 9.12
C ALA A 51 -4.21 -13.71 9.44
N ARG A 52 -4.68 -14.96 9.60
CA ARG A 52 -3.80 -16.11 9.90
C ARG A 52 -3.70 -17.16 8.80
N ASN A 53 -4.46 -17.02 7.72
CA ASN A 53 -4.36 -17.92 6.57
C ASN A 53 -3.72 -17.14 5.42
N ILE A 54 -2.38 -17.18 5.35
CA ILE A 54 -1.66 -16.76 4.14
C ILE A 54 -2.24 -17.59 3.01
N THR A 55 -2.91 -16.94 2.07
CA THR A 55 -3.48 -17.62 0.91
C THR A 55 -2.35 -18.17 0.04
N ALA A 56 -2.60 -19.25 -0.73
CA ALA A 56 -1.59 -19.78 -1.65
C ALA A 56 -1.04 -18.68 -2.59
N ALA A 57 -1.90 -17.78 -3.06
CA ALA A 57 -1.54 -16.63 -3.88
C ALA A 57 -0.63 -15.62 -3.14
N GLU A 58 -0.84 -15.37 -1.84
CA GLU A 58 0.06 -14.51 -1.06
C GLU A 58 1.45 -15.13 -0.93
N ARG A 59 1.54 -16.44 -0.64
CA ARG A 59 2.82 -17.14 -0.53
C ARG A 59 3.58 -17.14 -1.86
N GLU A 60 2.88 -17.40 -2.96
CA GLU A 60 3.47 -17.37 -4.29
C GLU A 60 3.94 -15.97 -4.67
N TRP A 61 3.11 -14.95 -4.43
CA TRP A 61 3.48 -13.56 -4.63
C TRP A 61 4.74 -13.18 -3.84
N GLU A 62 4.80 -13.56 -2.56
CA GLU A 62 5.97 -13.37 -1.70
C GLU A 62 7.24 -14.03 -2.27
N GLY A 63 7.12 -15.19 -2.90
CA GLY A 63 8.22 -15.91 -3.55
C GLY A 63 8.72 -15.28 -4.85
N ILE A 64 7.95 -14.40 -5.50
CA ILE A 64 8.36 -13.74 -6.74
C ILE A 64 9.34 -12.60 -6.44
N SER A 65 10.45 -12.54 -7.19
CA SER A 65 11.45 -11.48 -7.06
C SER A 65 10.84 -10.09 -7.33
N LYS A 66 11.36 -9.04 -6.67
CA LYS A 66 10.90 -7.65 -6.89
C LYS A 66 10.95 -7.23 -8.36
N ARG A 67 12.00 -7.63 -9.06
CA ARG A 67 12.16 -7.37 -10.51
C ARG A 67 11.03 -8.01 -11.32
N SER A 68 10.73 -9.27 -11.04
CA SER A 68 9.65 -9.99 -11.72
C SER A 68 8.28 -9.40 -11.39
N ARG A 69 8.03 -9.02 -10.13
CA ARG A 69 6.80 -8.29 -9.75
C ARG A 69 6.67 -6.98 -10.50
N ALA A 70 7.75 -6.20 -10.62
CA ALA A 70 7.74 -4.94 -11.36
C ALA A 70 7.34 -5.14 -12.82
N MET A 71 7.83 -6.20 -13.46
CA MET A 71 7.49 -6.55 -14.84
C MET A 71 6.03 -6.98 -15.00
N LEU A 72 5.52 -7.81 -14.08
CA LEU A 72 4.11 -8.21 -14.06
C LEU A 72 3.17 -7.01 -13.84
N LEU A 73 3.54 -6.09 -12.94
CA LEU A 73 2.77 -4.87 -12.69
C LEU A 73 2.81 -3.94 -13.90
N PHE A 74 3.96 -3.79 -14.56
CA PHE A 74 4.08 -3.04 -15.80
C PHE A 74 3.16 -3.59 -16.90
N TRP A 75 3.15 -4.92 -17.10
CA TRP A 75 2.24 -5.56 -18.07
C TRP A 75 0.77 -5.47 -17.66
N ALA A 76 0.47 -5.47 -16.37
CA ALA A 76 -0.87 -5.20 -15.86
C ALA A 76 -1.31 -3.72 -16.02
N GLY A 77 -0.49 -2.87 -16.64
CA GLY A 77 -0.83 -1.48 -16.95
C GLY A 77 -0.54 -0.48 -15.84
N TYR A 78 0.27 -0.84 -14.84
CA TYR A 78 0.69 0.13 -13.81
C TYR A 78 1.57 1.23 -14.39
N ASP A 79 1.31 2.47 -13.95
CA ASP A 79 2.21 3.59 -14.24
C ASP A 79 3.58 3.38 -13.60
N VAL A 80 4.65 3.75 -14.32
CA VAL A 80 6.04 3.52 -13.88
C VAL A 80 6.32 4.12 -12.49
N ASN A 81 5.73 5.27 -12.15
CA ASN A 81 5.92 5.88 -10.84
C ASN A 81 5.20 5.11 -9.72
N SER A 82 4.10 4.43 -10.05
CA SER A 82 3.32 3.63 -9.10
C SER A 82 3.93 2.24 -8.85
N ILE A 83 4.68 1.70 -9.81
CA ILE A 83 5.31 0.37 -9.71
C ILE A 83 6.28 0.31 -8.52
N ALA A 84 7.08 1.35 -8.30
CA ALA A 84 8.06 1.38 -7.21
C ALA A 84 7.43 1.11 -5.84
N PHE A 85 6.20 1.59 -5.62
CA PHE A 85 5.46 1.34 -4.38
C PHE A 85 4.66 0.03 -4.42
N ALA A 86 4.09 -0.31 -5.57
CA ALA A 86 3.26 -1.51 -5.73
C ALA A 86 4.06 -2.82 -5.62
N VAL A 87 5.34 -2.83 -6.00
CA VAL A 87 6.22 -4.01 -5.90
C VAL A 87 6.42 -4.49 -4.46
N GLU A 88 6.41 -3.56 -3.51
CA GLU A 88 6.63 -3.85 -2.08
C GLU A 88 5.36 -4.35 -1.37
N ARG A 89 4.19 -4.20 -2.00
CA ARG A 89 2.90 -4.56 -1.40
C ARG A 89 2.70 -6.06 -1.28
N ALA A 90 2.04 -6.47 -0.19
CA ALA A 90 1.51 -7.82 -0.08
C ALA A 90 0.41 -8.05 -1.14
N TRP A 91 0.18 -9.30 -1.54
CA TRP A 91 -0.82 -9.61 -2.58
C TRP A 91 -2.21 -9.05 -2.24
N ARG A 92 -2.65 -9.16 -0.98
CA ARG A 92 -3.93 -8.62 -0.50
C ARG A 92 -4.05 -7.10 -0.53
N GLU A 93 -2.93 -6.38 -0.55
CA GLU A 93 -2.88 -4.91 -0.57
C GLU A 93 -3.01 -4.37 -1.99
N LEU A 94 -2.87 -5.22 -3.02
CA LEU A 94 -3.22 -4.86 -4.39
C LEU A 94 -4.75 -4.79 -4.51
N PRO A 95 -5.32 -3.73 -5.11
CA PRO A 95 -6.76 -3.65 -5.25
C PRO A 95 -7.27 -4.74 -6.23
N PRO A 96 -8.55 -5.14 -6.12
CA PRO A 96 -9.04 -6.35 -6.78
C PRO A 96 -8.92 -6.33 -8.31
N LEU A 97 -9.12 -5.16 -8.93
CA LEU A 97 -9.02 -5.00 -10.38
C LEU A 97 -7.60 -5.27 -10.86
N GLU A 98 -6.63 -4.75 -10.14
CA GLU A 98 -5.21 -4.88 -10.43
C GLU A 98 -4.72 -6.31 -10.18
N ARG A 99 -5.26 -7.01 -9.17
CA ARG A 99 -4.99 -8.44 -8.99
C ARG A 99 -5.48 -9.27 -10.19
N THR A 100 -6.65 -8.94 -10.74
CA THR A 100 -7.15 -9.58 -11.95
C THR A 100 -6.22 -9.32 -13.13
N ALA A 101 -5.83 -8.05 -13.36
CA ALA A 101 -4.93 -7.67 -14.45
C ALA A 101 -3.55 -8.35 -14.34
N VAL A 102 -2.97 -8.43 -13.14
CA VAL A 102 -1.74 -9.19 -12.90
C VAL A 102 -1.94 -10.68 -13.19
N GLY A 103 -3.09 -11.24 -12.82
CA GLY A 103 -3.45 -12.63 -13.15
C GLY A 103 -3.55 -12.90 -14.65
N GLU A 104 -4.05 -11.94 -15.44
CA GLU A 104 -4.08 -12.00 -16.89
C GLU A 104 -2.65 -11.94 -17.47
N ALA A 105 -1.83 -10.98 -17.02
CA ALA A 105 -0.44 -10.86 -17.43
C ALA A 105 0.39 -12.13 -17.14
N ILE A 106 0.14 -12.80 -16.01
CA ILE A 106 0.79 -14.09 -15.68
C ILE A 106 0.38 -15.18 -16.68
N ARG A 107 -0.91 -15.26 -17.05
CA ARG A 107 -1.39 -16.27 -18.01
C ARG A 107 -0.80 -16.04 -19.40
N GLU A 108 -0.72 -14.78 -19.84
CA GLU A 108 -0.08 -14.42 -21.10
C GLU A 108 1.40 -14.81 -21.10
N LEU A 109 2.15 -14.43 -20.05
CA LEU A 109 3.55 -14.83 -19.90
C LEU A 109 3.74 -16.35 -19.94
N GLN A 110 2.86 -17.12 -19.30
CA GLN A 110 2.94 -18.59 -19.34
C GLN A 110 2.73 -19.15 -20.75
N ASN A 111 1.85 -18.56 -21.55
CA ASN A 111 1.64 -18.96 -22.95
C ASN A 111 2.84 -18.59 -23.82
N ASP A 112 3.41 -17.40 -23.63
CA ASP A 112 4.61 -16.96 -24.34
C ASP A 112 5.81 -17.85 -24.01
N LEU A 113 6.04 -18.14 -22.72
CA LEU A 113 7.11 -19.03 -22.29
C LEU A 113 6.96 -20.44 -22.87
N ARG A 114 5.73 -20.98 -22.94
CA ARG A 114 5.49 -22.27 -23.60
C ARG A 114 5.92 -22.24 -25.06
N THR A 115 5.62 -21.15 -25.77
CA THR A 115 6.02 -20.96 -27.17
C THR A 115 7.54 -20.86 -27.30
N VAL A 116 8.20 -20.08 -26.43
CA VAL A 116 9.66 -19.93 -26.42
C VAL A 116 10.35 -21.26 -26.13
N PHE A 117 9.88 -22.03 -25.14
CA PHE A 117 10.44 -23.34 -24.84
C PHE A 117 10.29 -24.33 -26.01
N ALA A 118 9.19 -24.22 -26.77
CA ALA A 118 9.01 -25.03 -27.97
C ALA A 118 9.99 -24.69 -29.10
N LEU A 119 10.62 -23.51 -29.09
CA LEU A 119 11.70 -23.16 -30.05
C LEU A 119 13.05 -23.76 -29.67
N THR A 120 13.17 -24.29 -28.44
CA THR A 120 14.41 -24.85 -27.90
C THR A 120 14.39 -26.38 -27.77
N LEU A 121 13.30 -27.02 -28.21
CA LEU A 121 13.11 -28.47 -28.31
C LEU A 121 13.22 -28.91 -29.78
#